data_AF-D5MTG2-F1
#
_entry.id   AF-D5MTG2-F1
#
_cell.length_a   1.000
_cell.length_b   1.000
_cell.length_c   1.000
_cell.angle_alpha   90.00
_cell.angle_beta   90.00
_cell.angle_gamma   90.00
#
_symmetry.space_group_name_H-M   'P 1'
#
loop_
_entity.id
_entity.type
_entity.pdbx_description
1 polymer ?
#
loop_
_entity_poly.entity_id
_entity_poly.type
_entity_poly.pdbx_seq_one_letter_code
_entity_poly.pdbx_strand_id
1 'polypeptide(L)' 'CPSYWWNQEEYLGPAVLLQSYRWIADSRDEKTAQRQDALNNSMSMYRCRTILNC' A
#
# COMPACT_ATOMS: atom_id res chain seq x y z
N CYS A 1 10.80 -0.53 -7.50
CA CYS A 1 9.89 0.62 -7.76
C CYS A 1 10.59 2.00 -7.68
N PRO A 2 10.73 2.78 -8.77
CA PRO A 2 11.32 4.13 -8.73
C PRO A 2 10.61 5.12 -7.81
N SER A 3 9.28 5.06 -7.67
CA SER A 3 8.54 5.90 -6.72
C SER A 3 9.02 5.69 -5.27
N TYR A 4 9.47 4.48 -4.95
CA TYR A 4 9.99 4.11 -3.63
C TYR A 4 11.41 4.65 -3.41
N TRP A 5 12.27 4.66 -4.43
CA TRP A 5 13.63 5.23 -4.31
C TRP A 5 13.61 6.70 -3.86
N TRP A 6 12.62 7.47 -4.33
CA TRP A 6 12.56 8.91 -4.09
C TRP A 6 11.63 9.33 -2.94
N ASN A 7 10.74 8.45 -2.47
CA ASN A 7 9.71 8.81 -1.48
C ASN A 7 9.56 7.75 -0.37
N GLN A 8 10.63 7.08 0.04
CA GLN A 8 10.58 5.99 1.03
C GLN A 8 9.99 6.40 2.40
N GLU A 9 10.05 7.68 2.75
CA GLU A 9 9.51 8.20 4.02
C GLU A 9 7.97 8.29 4.00
N GLU A 10 7.37 8.45 2.82
CA GLU A 10 5.91 8.65 2.69
C GLU A 10 5.21 7.48 1.97
N TYR A 11 5.89 6.83 1.02
CA TYR A 11 5.36 5.75 0.20
C TYR A 11 5.79 4.38 0.75
N LEU A 12 4.81 3.55 1.11
CA LEU A 12 5.04 2.25 1.73
C LEU A 12 5.75 1.23 0.83
N GLY A 13 5.67 1.42 -0.49
CA GLY A 13 6.28 0.50 -1.45
C GLY A 13 5.42 -0.73 -1.77
N PRO A 14 5.76 -1.45 -2.84
CA PRO A 14 4.94 -2.53 -3.37
C PRO A 14 4.87 -3.76 -2.44
N ALA A 15 5.95 -4.08 -1.73
CA ALA A 15 5.98 -5.24 -0.82
C ALA A 15 4.99 -5.09 0.35
N VAL A 16 4.96 -3.90 0.97
CA VAL A 16 4.03 -3.59 2.06
C VAL A 16 2.60 -3.52 1.54
N LEU A 17 2.37 -2.88 0.39
CA LEU A 17 1.04 -2.78 -0.21
C LEU A 17 0.47 -4.16 -0.59
N LEU A 18 1.31 -5.10 -1.06
CA LEU A 18 0.91 -6.47 -1.33
C LEU A 18 0.48 -7.19 -0.04
N GLN A 19 1.24 -7.02 1.05
CA GLN A 19 0.86 -7.60 2.34
C GLN A 19 -0.40 -6.97 2.93
N SER A 20 -0.57 -5.66 2.80
CA SER A 20 -1.79 -4.97 3.21
C SER A 20 -2.99 -5.50 2.44
N TYR A 21 -2.87 -5.65 1.12
CA TYR A 21 -3.93 -6.22 0.29
C TYR A 21 -4.25 -7.67 0.65
N ARG A 22 -3.23 -8.50 0.94
CA ARG A 22 -3.43 -9.89 1.42
C ARG A 22 -4.37 -9.94 2.63
N TRP A 23 -4.21 -9.04 3.61
CA TRP A 23 -5.11 -8.99 4.76
C TRP A 23 -6.48 -8.39 4.44
N ILE A 24 -6.54 -7.35 3.61
CA ILE A 24 -7.80 -6.72 3.18
C ILE A 24 -8.70 -7.70 2.40
N ALA A 25 -8.10 -8.58 1.60
CA ALA A 25 -8.82 -9.57 0.81
C ALA A 25 -9.12 -10.87 1.56
N ASP A 26 -8.63 -11.03 2.79
CA ASP A 26 -8.84 -12.24 3.60
C ASP A 26 -10.25 -12.20 4.21
N SER A 27 -11.13 -13.12 3.81
CA SER A 27 -12.52 -13.17 4.30
C SER A 27 -12.65 -13.43 5.80
N ARG A 28 -11.55 -13.81 6.46
CA ARG A 28 -11.47 -14.04 7.91
C ARG A 28 -11.06 -12.77 8.68
N ASP A 29 -10.61 -11.72 7.99
CA ASP A 29 -10.11 -10.50 8.64
C ASP A 29 -11.26 -9.54 8.99
N GLU A 30 -11.49 -9.34 10.28
CA GLU A 30 -12.52 -8.46 10.83
C GLU A 30 -12.12 -6.97 10.86
N LYS A 31 -10.89 -6.63 10.46
CA LYS A 31 -10.30 -5.29 10.54
C LYS A 31 -10.14 -4.62 9.17
N THR A 32 -10.87 -5.08 8.17
CA THR A 32 -10.80 -4.57 6.80
C THR A 32 -10.95 -3.04 6.72
N ALA A 33 -11.95 -2.46 7.38
CA ALA A 33 -12.18 -1.01 7.37
C ALA A 33 -11.00 -0.22 7.97
N GLN A 34 -10.48 -0.67 9.12
CA GLN A 34 -9.33 -0.04 9.78
C GLN A 34 -8.08 -0.06 8.87
N ARG A 35 -7.86 -1.15 8.15
CA ARG A 35 -6.73 -1.27 7.21
C ARG A 35 -6.88 -0.37 6.00
N GLN A 36 -8.10 -0.23 5.47
CA GLN A 36 -8.39 0.68 4.37
C GLN A 36 -8.17 2.13 4.79
N ASP A 37 -8.64 2.54 5.96
CA ASP A 37 -8.43 3.88 6.49
C ASP A 37 -6.94 4.21 6.69
N ALA A 38 -6.14 3.25 7.17
CA ALA A 38 -4.70 3.42 7.31
C ALA A 38 -3.99 3.70 5.97
N LEU A 39 -4.53 3.21 4.85
CA LEU A 39 -4.01 3.43 3.50
C LEU A 39 -4.65 4.64 2.81
N ASN A 40 -5.76 5.17 3.33
CA ASN A 40 -6.52 6.27 2.75
C ASN A 40 -5.90 7.63 3.09
N ASN A 41 -4.64 7.80 2.75
CA ASN A 41 -3.91 9.06 2.85
C ASN A 41 -3.21 9.35 1.51
N SER A 42 -2.83 10.60 1.28
CA SER A 42 -2.34 11.06 -0.02
C SER A 42 -1.02 10.42 -0.48
N MET A 43 -0.21 9.85 0.43
CA MET A 43 1.17 9.47 0.11
C MET A 43 1.44 7.96 0.16
N SER A 44 0.81 7.22 1.07
CA SER A 44 1.14 5.83 1.35
C SER A 44 0.86 4.87 0.18
N MET A 45 -0.21 5.11 -0.59
CA MET A 45 -0.57 4.29 -1.75
C MET A 45 -0.42 5.04 -3.09
N TYR A 46 -0.86 6.30 -3.14
CA TYR A 46 -1.09 7.02 -4.40
C TYR A 46 0.18 7.51 -5.12
N ARG A 47 1.37 7.23 -4.58
CA ARG A 47 2.65 7.43 -5.29
C ARG A 47 2.96 6.30 -6.29
N CYS A 48 2.17 5.23 -6.31
CA CYS A 48 2.26 4.18 -7.33
C CYS A 48 1.90 4.74 -8.71
N ARG A 49 2.82 4.62 -9.68
CA ARG A 49 2.64 5.09 -11.06
C ARG A 49 2.63 3.97 -12.09
N THR A 50 2.17 2.78 -11.69
CA THR A 50 2.03 1.60 -12.58
C THR A 50 3.24 1.38 -13.49
N ILE A 51 4.45 1.60 -12.96
CA ILE A 51 5.73 1.45 -13.67
C ILE A 51 6.04 -0.04 -13.91
N LEU A 52 5.37 -0.93 -13.17
CA LEU A 52 5.51 -2.40 -13.23
C LEU A 52 6.88 -2.97 -12.88
N ASN A 53 7.86 -2.12 -12.56
CA ASN A 53 9.06 -2.49 -11.82
C ASN A 53 8.79 -2.43 -10.31
N CYS A 54 7.70 -3.06 -9.84
CA CYS A 54 7.42 -3.15 -8.40
C CYS A 54 8.64 -3.72 -7.68
#